data_AF-A0A9E5F3V5-F1
#
_entry.id   AF-A0A9E5F3V5-F1
#
_cell.length_a   1.000
_cell.length_b   1.000
_cell.length_c   1.000
_cell.angle_alpha   90.00
_cell.angle_beta   90.00
_cell.angle_gamma   90.00
#
_symmetry.space_group_name_H-M   'P 1'
#
loop_
_entity.id
_entity.type
_entity.pdbx_description
1 polymer ?
#
loop_
_entity_poly.entity_id
_entity_poly.type
_entity_poly.pdbx_seq_one_letter_code
_entity_poly.pdbx_strand_id
1 'polypeptide(L)'
;MQPTLTTIRQLPAHIGSEVVLRGWVYNIRSSGKLRFLQMRDGSGIVQIVWFKGSVDETTFAKLDTLTQETSIIVTGRVKAEARAEGGVELDGKLLEVVQVAVDYPIGPKEHGPDFLLSNRHLWLRSRKPHAILRIRDRFVKAVRDFFDQEGFTLVDTPIFTPAACEGTT
;
A
#
# COMPACT_ATOMS: atom_id res chain seq x y z
N MET A 1 24.86 11.15 -5.62
CA MET A 1 24.53 9.79 -5.10
C MET A 1 23.42 9.23 -5.96
N GLN A 2 23.42 7.92 -6.21
CA GLN A 2 22.25 7.27 -6.82
C GLN A 2 21.08 7.28 -5.81
N PRO A 3 19.84 7.53 -6.25
CA PRO A 3 18.65 7.44 -5.41
C PRO A 3 18.55 6.08 -4.71
N THR A 4 18.18 6.07 -3.43
CA THR A 4 18.06 4.82 -2.64
C THR A 4 16.68 4.21 -2.82
N LEU A 5 16.61 2.92 -3.18
CA LEU A 5 15.36 2.16 -3.15
C LEU A 5 14.93 1.94 -1.70
N THR A 6 13.71 2.34 -1.34
CA THR A 6 13.18 2.26 0.03
C THR A 6 11.68 1.94 0.03
N THR A 7 11.09 1.89 1.22
CA THR A 7 9.64 1.72 1.42
C THR A 7 9.00 2.99 1.98
N ILE A 8 7.69 3.16 1.80
CA ILE A 8 6.92 4.29 2.33
C ILE A 8 7.11 4.42 3.85
N ARG A 9 7.14 3.30 4.58
CA ARG A 9 7.38 3.30 6.03
C ARG A 9 8.71 3.93 6.43
N GLN A 10 9.74 3.82 5.59
CA GLN A 10 11.10 4.27 5.90
C GLN A 10 11.35 5.71 5.48
N LEU A 11 10.44 6.36 4.76
CA LEU A 11 10.60 7.73 4.27
C LEU A 11 11.00 8.76 5.33
N PRO A 12 10.48 8.74 6.58
CA PRO A 12 10.92 9.71 7.60
C PRO A 12 12.43 9.72 7.84
N ALA A 13 13.11 8.58 7.68
CA ALA A 13 14.57 8.48 7.82
C ALA A 13 15.35 9.05 6.62
N HIS A 14 14.65 9.43 5.54
CA HIS A 14 15.24 9.89 4.28
C HIS A 14 14.89 11.36 3.95
N ILE A 15 14.38 12.14 4.91
CA ILE A 15 14.04 13.56 4.71
C ILE A 15 15.22 14.31 4.09
N GLY A 16 14.94 15.09 3.04
CA GLY A 16 15.93 15.87 2.29
C GLY A 16 16.67 15.09 1.21
N SER A 17 16.59 13.74 1.21
CA SER A 17 17.26 12.85 0.25
C SER A 17 16.33 12.45 -0.90
N GLU A 18 16.94 11.97 -2.00
CA GLU A 18 16.22 11.35 -3.11
C GLU A 18 16.08 9.84 -2.90
N VAL A 19 14.88 9.33 -3.15
CA VAL A 19 14.55 7.92 -2.99
C VAL A 19 13.77 7.41 -4.20
N VAL A 20 13.80 6.09 -4.37
CA VAL A 20 12.97 5.35 -5.34
C VAL A 20 11.93 4.56 -4.57
N LEU A 21 10.68 4.69 -4.98
CA LEU A 21 9.55 3.90 -4.50
C LEU A 21 8.97 3.06 -5.64
N ARG A 22 8.47 1.87 -5.31
CA ARG A 22 7.75 0.98 -6.22
C ARG A 22 6.41 0.62 -5.61
N GLY A 23 5.35 0.64 -6.41
CA GLY A 23 4.01 0.43 -5.87
C GLY A 23 2.91 0.78 -6.85
N TRP A 24 1.75 1.11 -6.30
CA TRP A 24 0.51 1.31 -7.05
C TRP A 24 -0.10 2.66 -6.74
N VAL A 25 -0.68 3.27 -7.77
CA VAL A 25 -1.56 4.41 -7.63
C VAL A 25 -2.75 4.02 -6.74
N TYR A 26 -2.91 4.74 -5.62
CA TYR A 26 -4.07 4.62 -4.75
C TYR A 26 -5.15 5.63 -5.12
N ASN A 27 -4.76 6.86 -5.42
CA ASN A 27 -5.68 7.93 -5.82
C ASN A 27 -4.91 9.03 -6.55
N ILE A 28 -5.58 9.80 -7.41
CA ILE A 28 -4.99 10.93 -8.14
C ILE A 28 -5.95 12.11 -8.07
N ARG A 29 -5.40 13.29 -7.80
CA ARG A 29 -6.13 14.56 -7.89
C ARG A 29 -5.29 15.59 -8.62
N SER A 30 -5.96 16.49 -9.33
CA SER A 30 -5.33 17.54 -10.12
C SER A 30 -5.84 18.91 -9.69
N SER A 31 -4.95 19.90 -9.59
CA SER A 31 -5.31 21.29 -9.29
C SER A 31 -4.39 22.24 -10.04
N GLY A 32 -4.88 22.79 -11.17
CA GLY A 32 -4.10 23.65 -12.05
C GLY A 32 -2.78 23.00 -12.50
N LYS A 33 -1.66 23.60 -12.06
CA LYS A 33 -0.29 23.15 -12.37
C LYS A 33 0.23 22.03 -11.46
N LEU A 34 -0.57 21.58 -10.50
CA LEU A 34 -0.20 20.53 -9.54
C LEU A 34 -0.93 19.22 -9.84
N ARG A 35 -0.24 18.11 -9.61
CA ARG A 35 -0.80 16.76 -9.51
C ARG A 35 -0.44 16.18 -8.15
N PHE A 36 -1.46 15.69 -7.46
CA PHE A 36 -1.34 15.03 -6.17
C PHE A 36 -1.63 13.56 -6.39
N LEU A 37 -0.57 12.76 -6.36
CA LEU A 37 -0.63 11.32 -6.53
C LEU A 37 -0.50 10.66 -5.16
N GLN A 38 -1.51 9.89 -4.73
CA GLN A 38 -1.37 9.01 -3.58
C GLN A 38 -0.88 7.66 -4.08
N MET A 39 0.26 7.21 -3.56
CA MET A 39 0.89 5.93 -3.90
C MET A 39 0.89 5.02 -2.69
N ARG A 40 0.77 3.71 -2.91
CA ARG A 40 0.93 2.68 -1.88
C ARG A 40 1.89 1.58 -2.30
N ASP A 41 2.58 1.00 -1.34
CA ASP A 41 3.55 -0.10 -1.54
C ASP A 41 3.32 -1.31 -0.61
N GLY A 42 2.23 -1.28 0.18
CA GLY A 42 1.91 -2.28 1.22
C GLY A 42 2.53 -1.97 2.59
N SER A 43 3.55 -1.12 2.65
CA SER A 43 4.10 -0.60 3.90
C SER A 43 3.35 0.63 4.42
N GLY A 44 2.77 1.43 3.50
CA GLY A 44 1.97 2.61 3.80
C GLY A 44 1.35 3.25 2.55
N ILE A 45 0.86 4.48 2.71
CA ILE A 45 0.40 5.36 1.62
C ILE A 45 1.15 6.69 1.76
N VAL A 46 1.66 7.23 0.66
CA VAL A 46 2.37 8.52 0.62
C VAL A 46 1.77 9.43 -0.45
N GLN A 47 1.75 10.73 -0.19
CA GLN A 47 1.45 11.75 -1.20
C GLN A 47 2.72 12.12 -1.97
N ILE A 48 2.60 12.13 -3.29
CA ILE A 48 3.63 12.57 -4.22
C ILE A 48 3.08 13.79 -4.96
N VAL A 49 3.77 14.91 -4.82
CA VAL A 49 3.38 16.19 -5.43
C VAL A 49 4.22 16.42 -6.67
N TRP A 50 3.56 16.72 -7.78
CA TRP A 50 4.21 17.06 -9.05
C TRP A 50 3.81 18.46 -9.48
N PHE A 51 4.79 19.29 -9.81
CA PHE A 51 4.58 20.61 -10.36
C PHE A 51 4.98 20.64 -11.83
N LYS A 52 4.14 21.25 -12.70
CA LYS A 52 4.40 21.28 -14.15
C LYS A 52 5.76 21.86 -14.53
N GLY A 53 6.31 22.78 -13.73
CA GLY A 53 7.62 23.38 -13.99
C GLY A 53 8.82 22.62 -13.38
N SER A 54 8.60 21.54 -12.62
CA SER A 54 9.68 20.78 -11.97
C SER A 54 10.06 19.49 -12.70
N VAL A 55 9.31 19.10 -13.73
CA VAL A 55 9.53 17.92 -14.57
C VAL A 55 9.29 18.26 -16.03
N ASP A 56 9.79 17.44 -16.96
CA ASP A 56 9.55 17.63 -18.39
C ASP A 56 8.07 17.41 -18.75
N GLU A 57 7.63 18.00 -19.87
CA GLU A 57 6.23 17.94 -20.28
C GLU A 57 5.75 16.51 -20.55
N THR A 58 6.63 15.60 -21.00
CA THR A 58 6.25 14.22 -21.27
C THR A 58 5.97 13.46 -19.97
N THR A 59 6.80 13.64 -18.94
CA THR A 59 6.58 13.11 -17.60
C THR A 59 5.31 13.70 -16.99
N PHE A 60 5.09 15.01 -17.14
CA PHE A 60 3.89 15.64 -16.61
C PHE A 60 2.62 15.13 -17.30
N ALA A 61 2.63 14.94 -18.61
CA ALA A 61 1.50 14.39 -19.36
C ALA A 61 1.18 12.94 -18.98
N LYS A 62 2.19 12.11 -18.66
CA LYS A 62 1.98 10.73 -18.17
C LYS A 62 1.19 10.68 -16.87
N LEU A 63 1.26 11.70 -16.01
CA LEU A 63 0.48 11.73 -14.76
C LEU A 63 -1.03 11.76 -15.04
N ASP A 64 -1.45 12.37 -16.15
CA ASP A 64 -2.85 12.47 -16.55
C ASP A 64 -3.39 11.16 -17.16
N THR A 65 -2.52 10.21 -17.50
CA THR A 65 -2.92 8.89 -18.02
C THR A 65 -3.03 7.83 -16.93
N LEU A 66 -2.57 8.12 -15.71
CA LEU A 66 -2.56 7.16 -14.63
C LEU A 66 -4.00 6.89 -14.12
N THR A 67 -4.28 5.61 -13.86
CA THR A 67 -5.54 5.16 -13.26
C THR A 67 -5.28 4.54 -11.88
N GLN A 68 -6.34 4.39 -11.07
CA GLN A 68 -6.26 3.62 -9.82
C GLN A 68 -5.72 2.20 -10.11
N GLU A 69 -4.81 1.71 -9.26
CA GLU A 69 -4.04 0.47 -9.43
C GLU A 69 -2.98 0.45 -10.53
N THR A 70 -2.72 1.56 -11.22
CA THR A 70 -1.55 1.61 -12.13
C THR A 70 -0.28 1.35 -11.32
N SER A 71 0.56 0.42 -11.78
CA SER A 71 1.84 0.12 -11.14
C SER A 71 2.91 1.07 -11.66
N ILE A 72 3.68 1.65 -10.74
CA ILE A 72 4.61 2.74 -11.01
C ILE A 72 5.90 2.58 -10.22
N ILE A 73 6.96 3.16 -10.77
CA ILE A 73 8.22 3.44 -10.08
C ILE A 73 8.39 4.95 -10.07
N VAL A 74 8.58 5.53 -8.88
CA VAL A 74 8.76 6.97 -8.71
C VAL A 74 10.09 7.26 -8.05
N THR A 75 10.85 8.17 -8.65
CA THR A 75 11.96 8.83 -7.97
C THR A 75 11.52 10.21 -7.53
N GLY A 76 11.79 10.57 -6.28
CA GLY A 76 11.43 11.88 -5.75
C GLY A 76 12.24 12.25 -4.51
N ARG A 77 12.15 13.52 -4.12
CA ARG A 77 12.81 14.03 -2.91
C ARG A 77 11.86 13.96 -1.73
N VAL A 78 12.31 13.41 -0.61
CA VAL A 78 11.51 13.35 0.62
C VAL A 78 11.49 14.72 1.28
N LYS A 79 10.29 15.18 1.64
CA LYS A 79 10.06 16.46 2.30
C LYS A 79 9.24 16.24 3.56
N ALA A 80 9.64 16.91 4.64
CA ALA A 80 8.85 16.93 5.86
C ALA A 80 7.55 17.72 5.63
N GLU A 81 6.42 17.14 6.00
CA GLU A 81 5.11 17.79 5.96
C GLU A 81 4.27 17.24 7.12
N ALA A 82 4.14 18.03 8.18
CA ALA A 82 3.53 17.60 9.44
C ALA A 82 2.06 17.17 9.30
N ARG A 83 1.36 17.65 8.27
CA ARG A 83 -0.04 17.30 8.00
C ARG A 83 -0.20 16.03 7.17
N ALA A 84 0.88 15.55 6.54
CA ALA A 84 0.85 14.35 5.72
C ALA A 84 0.87 13.08 6.59
N GLU A 85 0.27 12.01 6.06
CA GLU A 85 0.34 10.69 6.70
C GLU A 85 1.81 10.23 6.76
N GLY A 86 2.30 9.93 7.97
CA GLY A 86 3.72 9.61 8.19
C GLY A 86 4.65 10.83 8.33
N GLY A 87 4.11 12.06 8.32
CA GLY A 87 4.87 13.30 8.54
C GLY A 87 5.75 13.72 7.36
N VAL A 88 5.57 13.09 6.20
CA VAL A 88 6.37 13.32 5.00
C VAL A 88 5.53 13.25 3.72
N GLU A 89 5.97 13.97 2.71
CA GLU A 89 5.53 13.85 1.33
C GLU A 89 6.74 13.69 0.40
N LEU A 90 6.48 13.40 -0.88
CA LEU A 90 7.51 13.28 -1.90
C LEU A 90 7.32 14.33 -3.00
N ASP A 91 8.36 15.09 -3.29
CA ASP A 91 8.40 15.93 -4.50
C ASP A 91 8.83 15.05 -5.67
N GLY A 92 7.92 14.78 -6.60
CA GLY A 92 8.13 13.87 -7.73
C GLY A 92 9.15 14.42 -8.75
N LYS A 93 10.05 13.55 -9.22
CA LYS A 93 11.09 13.89 -10.21
C LYS A 93 11.04 13.01 -11.45
N LEU A 94 10.99 11.69 -11.28
CA LEU A 94 10.93 10.73 -12.39
C LEU A 94 9.80 9.74 -12.17
N LEU A 95 9.04 9.48 -13.24
CA LEU A 95 7.94 8.53 -13.26
C LEU A 95 8.18 7.49 -14.35
N GLU A 96 8.21 6.23 -13.95
CA GLU A 96 8.11 5.09 -14.83
C GLU A 96 6.78 4.38 -14.59
N VAL A 97 6.03 4.16 -15.66
CA VAL A 97 4.77 3.40 -15.62
C VAL A 97 5.11 1.97 -16.00
N VAL A 98 4.87 1.05 -15.08
CA VAL A 98 5.13 -0.39 -15.30
C VAL A 98 3.93 -1.00 -16.02
N GLN A 99 2.72 -0.75 -15.52
CA GLN A 99 1.48 -1.23 -16.14
C GLN A 99 0.30 -0.33 -15.76
N VAL A 100 -0.40 0.19 -16.76
CA VAL A 100 -1.68 0.89 -16.56
C VAL A 100 -2.77 -0.13 -16.22
N ALA A 101 -3.52 0.14 -15.16
CA ALA A 101 -4.67 -0.68 -14.79
C ALA A 101 -5.93 -0.19 -15.51
N VAL A 102 -6.69 -1.11 -16.08
CA VAL A 102 -7.95 -0.81 -16.78
C VAL A 102 -9.07 -1.55 -16.06
N ASP A 103 -10.25 -0.92 -15.98
CA ASP A 103 -11.47 -1.51 -15.41
C ASP A 103 -11.33 -2.05 -13.97
N TYR A 104 -10.61 -1.34 -13.10
CA TYR A 104 -10.50 -1.73 -11.68
C TYR A 104 -11.89 -1.73 -11.00
N PRO A 105 -12.38 -2.89 -10.50
CA PRO A 105 -13.78 -3.03 -10.09
C PRO A 105 -14.14 -2.29 -8.80
N ILE A 106 -13.15 -2.03 -7.93
CA ILE A 106 -13.36 -1.39 -6.62
C ILE A 106 -13.05 0.11 -6.73
N GLY A 107 -13.86 0.83 -7.50
CA GLY A 107 -13.76 2.28 -7.65
C GLY A 107 -14.06 3.06 -6.36
N PRO A 108 -13.90 4.40 -6.36
CA PRO A 108 -13.96 5.27 -5.17
C PRO A 108 -15.37 5.48 -4.57
N LYS A 109 -16.35 4.65 -4.93
CA LYS A 109 -17.70 4.64 -4.36
C LYS A 109 -17.82 3.53 -3.30
N GLU A 110 -18.85 3.62 -2.47
CA GLU A 110 -19.18 2.50 -1.58
C GLU A 110 -19.67 1.29 -2.38
N HIS A 111 -19.27 0.11 -1.92
CA HIS A 111 -19.68 -1.17 -2.48
C HIS A 111 -20.18 -2.07 -1.35
N GLY A 112 -21.20 -2.89 -1.64
CA GLY A 112 -21.73 -3.85 -0.68
C GLY A 112 -20.71 -4.94 -0.30
N PRO A 113 -20.89 -5.59 0.87
CA PRO A 113 -19.97 -6.60 1.37
C PRO A 113 -19.80 -7.79 0.41
N ASP A 114 -20.87 -8.28 -0.22
CA ASP A 114 -20.81 -9.42 -1.15
C ASP A 114 -19.96 -9.14 -2.39
N PHE A 115 -20.05 -7.91 -2.93
CA PHE A 115 -19.23 -7.48 -4.06
C PHE A 115 -17.74 -7.40 -3.66
N LEU A 116 -17.47 -6.84 -2.48
CA LEU A 116 -16.11 -6.72 -1.94
C LEU A 116 -15.49 -8.08 -1.62
N LEU A 117 -16.29 -9.04 -1.14
CA LEU A 117 -15.86 -10.41 -0.87
C LEU A 117 -15.64 -11.20 -2.17
N SER A 118 -16.50 -11.03 -3.18
CA SER A 118 -16.27 -11.61 -4.52
C SER A 118 -14.98 -11.09 -5.15
N ASN A 119 -14.61 -9.84 -4.87
CA ASN A 119 -13.36 -9.22 -5.31
C ASN A 119 -12.28 -9.20 -4.21
N ARG A 120 -12.31 -10.13 -3.26
CA ARG A 120 -11.47 -10.07 -2.05
C ARG A 120 -9.98 -9.93 -2.35
N HIS A 121 -9.47 -10.64 -3.34
CA HIS A 121 -8.07 -10.59 -3.77
C HIS A 121 -7.58 -9.17 -4.13
N LEU A 122 -8.48 -8.30 -4.61
CA LEU A 122 -8.20 -6.88 -4.83
C LEU A 122 -8.50 -6.06 -3.58
N TRP A 123 -9.64 -6.33 -2.92
CA TRP A 123 -10.09 -5.57 -1.76
C TRP A 123 -9.07 -5.60 -0.60
N LEU A 124 -8.31 -6.69 -0.43
CA LEU A 124 -7.23 -6.79 0.56
C LEU A 124 -6.22 -5.63 0.50
N ARG A 125 -6.12 -4.94 -0.65
CA ARG A 125 -5.24 -3.79 -0.87
C ARG A 125 -5.82 -2.45 -0.40
N SER A 126 -7.10 -2.39 -0.06
CA SER A 126 -7.76 -1.21 0.52
C SER A 126 -7.38 -0.99 1.99
N ARG A 127 -7.41 0.26 2.45
CA ARG A 127 -6.96 0.65 3.81
C ARG A 127 -7.53 -0.21 4.94
N LYS A 128 -8.85 -0.39 4.99
CA LYS A 128 -9.54 -1.13 6.07
C LYS A 128 -9.14 -2.61 6.13
N PRO A 129 -9.33 -3.43 5.08
CA PRO A 129 -8.94 -4.83 5.13
C PRO A 129 -7.43 -5.03 5.27
N HIS A 130 -6.59 -4.16 4.68
CA HIS A 130 -5.14 -4.21 4.90
C HIS A 130 -4.79 -4.02 6.38
N ALA A 131 -5.40 -3.04 7.07
CA ALA A 131 -5.21 -2.84 8.51
C ALA A 131 -5.65 -4.06 9.33
N ILE A 132 -6.81 -4.65 9.01
CA ILE A 132 -7.32 -5.86 9.69
C ILE A 132 -6.34 -7.03 9.56
N LEU A 133 -5.76 -7.26 8.38
CA LEU A 133 -4.78 -8.33 8.19
C LEU A 133 -3.51 -8.10 9.00
N ARG A 134 -3.06 -6.85 9.12
CA ARG A 134 -1.88 -6.51 9.94
C ARG A 134 -2.14 -6.73 11.43
N ILE A 135 -3.35 -6.41 11.90
CA ILE A 135 -3.77 -6.72 13.27
C ILE A 135 -3.82 -8.23 13.47
N ARG A 136 -4.40 -8.98 12.53
CA ARG A 136 -4.43 -10.45 12.57
C ARG A 136 -3.02 -11.05 12.64
N ASP A 137 -2.08 -10.56 11.84
CA ASP A 137 -0.66 -10.94 11.89
C ASP A 137 -0.07 -10.72 13.29
N ARG A 138 -0.22 -9.52 13.85
CA ARG A 138 0.28 -9.19 15.20
C ARG A 138 -0.37 -10.04 16.28
N PHE A 139 -1.67 -10.28 16.19
CA PHE A 139 -2.42 -11.10 17.14
C PHE A 139 -1.93 -12.55 17.14
N VAL A 140 -1.86 -13.19 15.97
CA VAL A 140 -1.37 -14.56 15.85
C VAL A 140 0.06 -14.68 16.36
N LYS A 141 0.93 -13.71 16.02
CA LYS A 141 2.30 -13.68 16.55
C LYS A 141 2.32 -13.55 18.07
N ALA A 142 1.59 -12.59 18.64
CA ALA A 142 1.58 -12.36 20.08
C ALA A 142 1.09 -13.57 20.88
N VAL A 143 0.05 -14.26 20.40
CA VAL A 143 -0.45 -15.49 21.03
C VAL A 143 0.62 -16.58 21.03
N ARG A 144 1.30 -16.78 19.89
CA ARG A 144 2.38 -17.78 19.79
C ARG A 144 3.57 -17.42 20.67
N ASP A 145 4.01 -16.17 20.63
CA ASP A 145 5.13 -15.69 21.44
C ASP A 145 4.83 -15.86 22.94
N PHE A 146 3.58 -15.64 23.38
CA PHE A 146 3.16 -15.86 24.78
C PHE A 146 3.30 -17.33 25.19
N PHE A 147 2.73 -18.26 24.42
CA PHE A 147 2.80 -19.68 24.78
C PHE A 147 4.23 -20.25 24.73
N ASP A 148 5.03 -19.80 23.77
CA ASP A 148 6.45 -20.16 23.69
C ASP A 148 7.22 -19.69 24.94
N GLN A 149 6.98 -18.46 25.41
CA GLN A 149 7.58 -17.92 26.63
C GLN A 149 7.17 -18.68 27.91
N GLU A 150 5.95 -19.21 27.94
CA GLU A 150 5.45 -20.03 29.05
C GLU A 150 5.88 -21.51 28.95
N GLY A 151 6.70 -21.89 27.95
CA GLY A 151 7.25 -23.24 27.79
C GLY A 151 6.29 -24.25 27.14
N PHE A 152 5.24 -23.79 26.46
CA PHE A 152 4.34 -24.66 25.71
C PHE A 152 4.94 -25.05 24.36
N THR A 153 4.66 -26.28 23.91
CA THR A 153 5.05 -26.79 22.59
C THR A 153 3.87 -26.73 21.63
N LEU A 154 4.08 -26.12 20.44
CA LEU A 154 3.10 -26.17 19.35
C LEU A 154 2.96 -27.61 18.81
N VAL A 155 1.73 -28.12 18.75
CA VAL A 155 1.41 -29.42 18.15
C VAL A 155 0.38 -29.22 17.04
N ASP A 156 0.77 -29.50 15.79
CA ASP A 156 -0.15 -29.48 14.65
C ASP A 156 -0.88 -30.83 14.53
N THR A 157 -2.20 -30.82 14.70
CA THR A 157 -3.03 -32.03 14.68
C THR A 157 -3.68 -32.27 13.32
N PRO A 158 -4.08 -33.52 12.99
CA PRO A 158 -4.87 -33.80 11.79
C PRO A 158 -6.17 -32.99 11.74
N ILE A 159 -6.48 -32.40 10.59
CA ILE A 159 -7.73 -31.64 10.37
C ILE A 159 -8.86 -32.53 9.86
N PHE A 160 -8.55 -33.55 9.05
CA PHE A 160 -9.54 -34.52 8.59
C PHE A 160 -9.68 -35.64 9.62
N THR A 161 -10.89 -35.82 10.15
CA THR A 161 -11.23 -36.89 11.09
C THR A 161 -12.33 -37.78 10.51
N PRO A 162 -12.33 -39.09 10.79
CA PRO A 162 -13.31 -40.02 10.22
C PRO A 162 -14.71 -39.88 10.84
N ALA A 163 -14.79 -39.40 12.07
CA ALA A 163 -16.04 -39.15 12.79
C ALA A 163 -15.88 -37.91 13.67
N ALA A 164 -17.02 -37.31 14.07
CA ALA A 164 -17.03 -36.28 15.10
C ALA A 164 -16.64 -36.88 16.45
N CYS A 165 -15.78 -36.19 17.20
CA CYS A 165 -15.26 -36.69 18.48
C CYS A 165 -16.19 -36.39 19.67
N GLU A 166 -17.11 -35.44 19.55
CA GLU A 166 -18.09 -35.07 20.57
C GLU A 166 -19.50 -35.00 19.93
N GLY A 167 -20.53 -35.47 20.64
CA GLY A 167 -21.93 -35.34 20.21
C GLY A 167 -22.46 -36.45 19.27
N THR A 168 -21.83 -37.62 19.25
CA THR A 168 -22.31 -38.80 18.50
C THR A 168 -22.79 -39.90 19.46
N THR A 169 -23.86 -40.61 19.10
CA THR A 169 -24.29 -41.86 19.75
C THR A 169 -23.55 -43.05 19.16
#